data_AF-A0A7W1IZS0-F1
#
_entry.id   AF-A0A7W1IZS0-F1
#
_cell.length_a   1.000
_cell.length_b   1.000
_cell.length_c   1.000
_cell.angle_alpha   90.00
_cell.angle_beta   90.00
_cell.angle_gamma   90.00
#
_symmetry.space_group_name_H-M   'P 1'
#
loop_
_entity.id
_entity.type
_entity.pdbx_description
1 polymer ?
#
loop_
_entity_poly.entity_id
_entity_poly.type
_entity_poly.pdbx_seq_one_letter_code
_entity_poly.pdbx_strand_id
1 'polypeptide(L)'
;MLTIPIRELQQRGTKAIAKGAKGPMLVTGRPGALFYLIPADPSRLAEQEIELSRAMARADLRSWQTRAVAAGLDQTTDPEIEAEIAAVRKERRSRSKTRRPVHA
;
A
#
# COMPACT_ATOMS: atom_id res chain seq x y z
N MET A 1 -6.15 12.72 15.86
CA MET A 1 -5.74 11.30 15.84
C MET A 1 -5.09 11.00 17.17
N LEU A 2 -5.55 9.98 17.91
CA LEU A 2 -5.01 9.64 19.23
C LEU A 2 -3.67 8.90 19.08
N THR A 3 -2.71 9.20 19.95
CA THR A 3 -1.40 8.54 20.00
C THR A 3 -1.24 7.81 21.32
N ILE A 4 -0.71 6.59 21.29
CA ILE A 4 -0.42 5.79 22.49
C ILE A 4 1.01 5.26 22.41
N PRO A 5 1.86 5.47 23.43
CA PRO A 5 3.16 4.82 23.49
C PRO A 5 3.03 3.29 23.57
N ILE A 6 3.87 2.55 22.84
CA ILE A 6 3.86 1.08 22.86
C ILE A 6 4.02 0.52 24.28
N ARG A 7 4.81 1.19 25.13
CA ARG A 7 4.99 0.83 26.53
C ARG A 7 3.69 0.95 27.33
N GLU A 8 2.88 1.98 27.07
CA GLU A 8 1.60 2.17 27.74
C GLU A 8 0.59 1.11 27.30
N LEU A 9 0.59 0.76 26.01
CA LEU A 9 -0.23 -0.34 25.48
C LEU A 9 0.15 -1.69 26.11
N GLN A 10 1.44 -1.99 26.22
CA GLN A 10 1.94 -3.22 26.85
C GLN A 10 1.59 -3.31 28.34
N GLN A 11 1.70 -2.19 29.08
CA GLN A 11 1.48 -2.17 30.53
C GLN A 11 0.00 -2.17 30.91
N ARG A 12 -0.86 -1.53 30.12
CA ARG A 12 -2.26 -1.28 30.49
C ARG A 12 -3.26 -2.03 29.61
N GLY A 13 -2.80 -2.65 28.52
CA GLY A 13 -3.60 -3.47 27.62
C GLY A 13 -4.84 -2.74 27.11
N THR A 14 -6.00 -3.39 27.23
CA THR A 14 -7.30 -2.87 26.81
C THR A 14 -7.70 -1.56 27.50
N LYS A 15 -7.21 -1.28 28.71
CA LYS A 15 -7.48 -0.02 29.42
C LYS A 15 -6.79 1.18 28.76
N ALA A 16 -5.69 0.97 28.04
CA ALA A 16 -5.08 2.02 27.23
C ALA A 16 -5.97 2.40 26.04
N ILE A 17 -6.67 1.42 25.46
CA ILE A 17 -7.52 1.58 24.27
C ILE A 17 -8.90 2.17 24.64
N ALA A 18 -9.45 1.83 25.79
CA ALA A 18 -10.77 2.26 26.25
C ALA A 18 -10.91 3.79 26.42
N LYS A 19 -9.80 4.52 26.49
CA LYS A 19 -9.78 5.98 26.67
C LYS A 19 -10.00 6.70 25.33
N GLY A 20 -11.23 6.61 24.79
CA GLY A 20 -11.69 7.50 23.70
C GLY A 20 -11.50 7.00 22.27
N ALA A 21 -11.15 5.73 22.05
CA ALA A 21 -10.96 5.18 20.71
C ALA A 21 -12.28 4.88 19.99
N LYS A 22 -12.96 5.90 19.45
CA LYS A 22 -14.04 5.75 18.45
C LYS A 22 -13.51 5.66 17.01
N GLY A 23 -12.19 5.72 16.85
CA GLY A 23 -11.53 5.77 15.56
C GLY A 23 -10.07 5.37 15.68
N PRO A 24 -9.32 5.47 14.57
CA PRO A 24 -7.97 4.94 14.53
C PRO A 24 -6.97 5.67 15.42
N MET A 25 -5.95 4.94 15.86
CA MET A 25 -4.91 5.40 16.77
C MET A 25 -3.52 5.08 16.24
N LEU A 26 -2.54 5.88 16.63
CA LEU A 26 -1.14 5.67 16.29
C LEU A 26 -0.38 5.15 17.51
N VAL A 27 0.24 3.98 17.37
CA VAL A 27 1.13 3.43 18.39
C VAL A 27 2.55 3.95 18.13
N THR A 28 3.14 4.63 19.11
CA THR A 28 4.45 5.27 18.99
C THR A 28 5.53 4.58 19.84
N GLY A 29 6.75 4.57 19.32
CA GLY A 29 7.97 4.09 19.98
C GLY A 29 9.10 5.12 19.93
N ARG A 30 10.30 4.72 20.38
CA ARG A 30 11.44 5.64 20.54
C ARG A 30 12.03 6.24 19.25
N PRO A 31 11.78 5.72 18.03
CA PRO A 31 12.05 6.50 16.83
C PRO A 31 10.78 6.82 16.01
N GLY A 32 9.60 6.99 16.64
CA GLY A 32 8.40 7.49 15.97
C GLY A 32 7.25 6.50 15.91
N ALA A 33 6.38 6.65 14.90
CA ALA A 33 5.20 5.81 14.73
C ALA A 33 5.58 4.39 14.32
N LEU A 34 5.08 3.39 15.05
CA LEU A 34 5.35 1.98 14.78
C LEU A 34 4.16 1.29 14.14
N PHE A 35 2.95 1.55 14.63
CA PHE A 35 1.75 0.86 14.17
C PHE A 35 0.54 1.80 14.11
N TYR A 36 -0.40 1.46 13.23
CA TYR A 36 -1.72 2.07 13.19
C TYR A 36 -2.73 1.05 13.74
N LEU A 37 -3.45 1.41 14.79
CA LEU A 37 -4.47 0.57 15.40
C LEU A 37 -5.85 1.04 14.92
N ILE A 38 -6.58 0.16 14.23
CA ILE A 38 -7.93 0.45 13.74
C ILE A 38 -8.91 -0.38 14.57
N PRO A 39 -9.90 0.24 15.23
CA PRO A 39 -10.98 -0.51 15.86
C PRO A 39 -11.72 -1.38 14.83
N ALA A 40 -11.86 -2.67 15.14
CA ALA A 40 -12.52 -3.65 14.29
C ALA A 40 -13.63 -4.36 15.08
N ASP A 41 -14.68 -4.77 14.37
CA ASP A 41 -15.75 -5.61 14.91
C ASP A 41 -15.34 -7.07 14.68
N PRO A 42 -15.12 -7.86 15.76
CA PRO A 42 -14.66 -9.23 15.61
C PRO A 42 -15.64 -10.11 14.83
N SER A 43 -16.94 -9.79 14.81
CA SER A 43 -17.94 -10.54 14.06
C SER A 43 -17.89 -10.29 12.55
N ARG A 44 -17.22 -9.22 12.12
CA ARG A 44 -17.16 -8.76 10.72
C ARG A 44 -15.74 -8.59 10.20
N LEU A 45 -14.76 -9.24 10.85
CA LEU A 45 -13.34 -9.04 10.57
C LEU A 45 -12.99 -9.21 9.08
N ALA A 46 -13.50 -10.28 8.45
CA ALA A 46 -13.22 -10.58 7.05
C ALA A 46 -13.74 -9.50 6.09
N GLU A 47 -14.94 -8.95 6.34
CA GLU A 47 -15.50 -7.86 5.54
C GLU A 47 -14.67 -6.59 5.72
N GLN A 48 -14.30 -6.28 6.96
CA GLN A 48 -13.51 -5.10 7.30
C GLN A 48 -12.10 -5.14 6.69
N GLU A 49 -11.46 -6.31 6.62
CA GLU A 49 -10.18 -6.48 5.94
C GLU A 49 -10.27 -6.21 4.43
N ILE A 50 -11.34 -6.68 3.78
CA ILE A 50 -11.60 -6.41 2.36
C ILE A 50 -11.82 -4.92 2.13
N GLU A 51 -12.61 -4.27 2.98
CA GLU A 51 -12.87 -2.83 2.90
C GLU A 51 -11.60 -2.00 3.09
N LEU A 52 -10.78 -2.36 4.08
CA LEU A 52 -9.50 -1.72 4.33
C LEU A 52 -8.57 -1.86 3.11
N SER A 53 -8.46 -3.08 2.57
CA SER A 53 -7.65 -3.36 1.38
C SER A 53 -8.10 -2.52 0.18
N ARG A 54 -9.42 -2.39 -0.03
CA ARG A 54 -9.98 -1.52 -1.09
C ARG A 54 -9.68 -0.05 -0.84
N ALA A 55 -9.76 0.42 0.40
CA ALA A 55 -9.45 1.80 0.75
C ALA A 55 -7.98 2.14 0.48
N MET A 56 -7.07 1.22 0.83
CA MET A 56 -5.63 1.34 0.54
C MET A 56 -5.37 1.37 -0.96
N ALA A 57 -5.92 0.42 -1.73
CA ALA A 57 -5.76 0.40 -3.18
C ALA A 57 -6.25 1.69 -3.86
N ARG A 58 -7.36 2.28 -3.38
CA ARG A 58 -7.85 3.58 -3.87
C ARG A 58 -6.91 4.73 -3.52
N ALA A 59 -6.29 4.71 -2.33
CA ALA A 59 -5.32 5.72 -1.94
C ALA A 59 -4.05 5.63 -2.79
N ASP A 60 -3.57 4.42 -3.04
CA ASP A 60 -2.42 4.16 -3.92
C ASP A 60 -2.71 4.61 -5.36
N LEU A 61 -3.88 4.25 -5.89
CA LEU A 61 -4.30 4.66 -7.23
C LEU A 61 -4.31 6.19 -7.39
N ARG A 62 -4.84 6.92 -6.40
CA ARG A 62 -4.81 8.39 -6.41
C ARG A 62 -3.39 8.92 -6.36
N SER A 63 -2.53 8.35 -5.52
CA SER A 63 -1.11 8.73 -5.45
C SER A 63 -0.41 8.51 -6.79
N TRP A 64 -0.68 7.38 -7.46
CA TRP A 64 -0.14 7.08 -8.78
C TRP A 64 -0.64 8.07 -9.83
N GLN A 65 -1.92 8.38 -9.82
CA GLN A 65 -2.50 9.36 -10.73
C GLN A 65 -1.88 10.75 -10.54
N THR A 66 -1.70 11.22 -9.30
CA THR A 66 -1.02 12.50 -9.02
C THR A 66 0.40 12.51 -9.58
N ARG A 67 1.15 11.41 -9.42
CA ARG A 67 2.51 11.28 -9.98
C ARG A 67 2.50 11.22 -11.51
N ALA A 68 1.54 10.53 -12.10
CA ALA A 68 1.40 10.43 -13.55
C ALA A 68 1.14 11.82 -14.16
N VAL A 69 0.22 12.59 -13.58
CA VAL A 69 -0.07 13.98 -13.99
C VAL A 69 1.16 14.87 -13.83
N ALA A 70 1.87 14.77 -12.71
CA ALA A 70 3.11 15.54 -12.50
C ALA A 70 4.21 15.19 -13.52
N ALA A 71 4.18 13.98 -14.07
CA ALA A 71 5.08 13.52 -15.13
C ALA A 71 4.54 13.77 -16.55
N GLY A 72 3.34 14.36 -16.70
CA GLY A 72 2.68 14.57 -17.99
C GLY A 72 2.19 13.29 -18.67
N LEU A 73 2.16 12.17 -17.94
CA LEU A 73 1.73 10.86 -18.46
C LEU A 73 0.20 10.74 -18.58
N ASP A 74 -0.55 11.71 -18.04
CA ASP A 74 -2.00 11.80 -18.20
C ASP A 74 -2.41 12.19 -19.63
N GLN A 75 -1.47 12.71 -20.43
CA GLN A 75 -1.66 13.09 -21.82
C GLN A 75 -1.15 12.04 -22.82
N THR A 76 -0.55 10.95 -22.33
CA THR A 76 -0.03 9.90 -23.19
C THR A 76 -1.17 9.18 -23.90
N THR A 77 -1.05 9.03 -25.22
CA THR A 77 -2.08 8.40 -26.04
C THR A 77 -1.97 6.88 -26.03
N ASP A 78 -3.08 6.17 -26.25
CA ASP A 78 -3.08 4.70 -26.32
C ASP A 78 -2.03 4.14 -27.31
N PRO A 79 -1.82 4.72 -28.51
CA PRO A 79 -0.78 4.23 -29.43
C PRO A 79 0.65 4.37 -28.87
N GLU A 80 0.95 5.44 -28.14
CA GLU A 80 2.26 5.65 -27.51
C GLU A 80 2.48 4.65 -26.38
N ILE A 81 1.45 4.39 -25.57
CA ILE A 81 1.47 3.37 -24.51
C ILE A 81 1.73 1.99 -25.11
N GLU A 82 1.01 1.61 -26.18
CA GLU A 82 1.19 0.32 -26.83
C GLU A 82 2.58 0.17 -27.45
N ALA A 83 3.12 1.24 -28.04
CA ALA A 83 4.49 1.25 -28.57
C ALA A 83 5.54 1.02 -27.48
N GLU A 84 5.40 1.68 -26.32
CA GLU A 84 6.27 1.47 -25.16
C GLU A 84 6.18 0.03 -24.63
N ILE A 85 4.95 -0.47 -24.42
CA ILE A 85 4.72 -1.85 -23.96
C ILE A 85 5.33 -2.86 -24.92
N ALA A 86 5.18 -2.67 -26.23
CA ALA A 86 5.75 -3.53 -27.25
C ALA A 86 7.29 -3.52 -27.19
N ALA A 87 7.91 -2.35 -27.01
CA ALA A 87 9.36 -2.21 -26.87
C ALA A 87 9.88 -2.98 -25.63
N VAL A 88 9.26 -2.78 -24.47
CA VAL A 88 9.64 -3.47 -23.21
C VAL A 88 9.45 -4.99 -23.33
N ARG A 89 8.34 -5.45 -23.94
CA ARG A 89 8.10 -6.88 -24.19
C ARG A 89 9.16 -7.48 -25.11
N LYS A 90 9.58 -6.74 -26.15
CA LYS A 90 10.64 -7.17 -27.08
C LYS A 90 11.98 -7.28 -26.35
N GLU A 91 12.34 -6.32 -25.52
CA GLU A 91 13.58 -6.35 -24.71
C GLU A 91 13.58 -7.53 -23.72
N ARG A 92 12.47 -7.77 -23.02
CA ARG A 92 12.37 -8.92 -22.11
C ARG A 92 12.54 -10.25 -22.84
N ARG A 93 11.97 -10.38 -24.04
CA ARG A 93 12.11 -11.58 -24.88
C ARG A 93 13.54 -11.76 -25.39
N SER A 94 14.23 -10.70 -25.80
CA SER A 94 15.62 -10.79 -26.25
C SER A 94 16.54 -11.21 -25.11
N ARG A 95 16.42 -10.61 -23.92
CA ARG A 95 17.19 -11.00 -22.72
C ARG A 95 16.98 -12.46 -22.31
N SER A 96 15.76 -12.98 -22.43
CA SER A 96 15.46 -14.39 -22.14
C SER A 96 16.12 -15.35 -23.15
N LYS A 97 16.15 -14.97 -24.43
CA LYS A 97 16.83 -15.75 -25.48
C LYS A 97 18.35 -15.79 -25.28
N THR A 98 18.97 -14.69 -24.86
CA THR A 98 20.42 -14.64 -24.59
C THR A 98 20.84 -15.49 -23.39
N ARG A 99 19.91 -15.79 -22.45
CA ARG A 99 20.18 -16.58 -21.23
C ARG A 99 19.95 -18.08 -21.38
N ARG A 100 19.41 -18.55 -22.49
CA ARG A 100 19.31 -20.00 -22.77
C ARG A 100 20.61 -20.46 -23.44
N PRO A 101 21.41 -21.35 -22.81
CA PRO A 101 22.53 -21.96 -23.52
C PRO A 101 21.95 -22.80 -24.66
N VAL A 102 22.46 -22.55 -25.87
CA VAL A 102 22.19 -23.39 -27.02
C VAL A 102 22.92 -24.71 -26.77
N HIS A 103 22.23 -25.68 -26.17
CA HIS A 103 22.69 -27.07 -26.23
C HIS A 103 22.47 -27.55 -27.67
N ALA A 104 23.58 -27.65 -28.39
CA ALA A 104 23.71 -28.36 -29.65
C ALA A 104 23.74 -29.87 -29.40
#